data_AF-F4L3F0-F1
#
_entry.id   AF-F4L3F0-F1
#
_cell.length_a   1.000
_cell.length_b   1.000
_cell.length_c   1.000
_cell.angle_alpha   90.00
_cell.angle_beta   90.00
_cell.angle_gamma   90.00
#
_symmetry.space_group_name_H-M   'P 1'
#
loop_
_entity.id
_entity.type
_entity.pdbx_description
1 polymer ?
#
loop_
_entity_poly.entity_id
_entity_poly.type
_entity_poly.pdbx_seq_one_letter_code
_entity_poly.pdbx_strand_id
1 'polypeptide(L)'
;MNFTNSTFLLRAAVAIILLTHSLPSIFTGDVNNFGSLYLNTVGFAPIGVPLAWAIKLSHVVAAICLLLDKYIKPAAMVTISILLAGIVMLHFKEGWFVIGGGRNGWEYSFLLIVVLLSIMYPNGFVQRKG
;
A
#
# COMPACT_ATOMS: atom_id res chain seq x y z
N MET A 1 14.76 -6.34 -13.63
CA MET A 1 13.56 -5.63 -14.10
C MET A 1 13.23 -6.16 -15.48
N ASN A 2 12.00 -6.65 -15.70
CA ASN A 2 11.56 -7.07 -17.02
C ASN A 2 10.58 -6.03 -17.59
N PHE A 3 11.09 -5.17 -18.49
CA PHE A 3 10.36 -4.04 -19.06
C PHE A 3 9.30 -4.45 -20.09
N THR A 4 9.35 -5.68 -20.62
CA THR A 4 8.40 -6.17 -21.64
C THR A 4 7.21 -6.93 -21.04
N ASN A 5 7.19 -7.12 -19.72
CA ASN A 5 6.07 -7.75 -19.02
C ASN A 5 4.81 -6.86 -19.12
N SER A 6 3.66 -7.45 -19.44
CA SER A 6 2.38 -6.74 -19.59
C SER A 6 1.94 -5.94 -18.36
N THR A 7 2.41 -6.32 -17.17
CA THR A 7 2.12 -5.61 -15.91
C THR A 7 3.16 -4.56 -15.54
N PHE A 8 4.24 -4.41 -16.32
CA PHE A 8 5.38 -3.57 -15.93
C PHE A 8 4.96 -2.14 -15.58
N LEU A 9 4.12 -1.50 -16.40
CA LEU A 9 3.67 -0.13 -16.16
C LEU A 9 2.92 0.01 -14.83
N LEU A 10 2.03 -0.94 -14.53
CA LEU A 10 1.30 -0.95 -13.25
C LEU A 10 2.26 -1.14 -12.08
N ARG A 11 3.22 -2.06 -12.19
CA ARG A 11 4.23 -2.30 -11.14
C ARG A 11 5.10 -1.09 -10.90
N ALA A 12 5.55 -0.42 -11.97
CA ALA A 12 6.37 0.77 -11.88
C ALA A 12 5.60 1.93 -11.23
N ALA A 13 4.36 2.18 -11.65
CA ALA A 13 3.50 3.20 -11.08
C ALA A 13 3.25 2.96 -9.58
N VAL A 14 2.85 1.73 -9.21
CA VAL A 14 2.64 1.38 -7.79
C VAL A 14 3.94 1.49 -7.01
N ALA A 15 5.08 1.02 -7.54
CA ALA A 15 6.36 1.14 -6.85
C ALA A 15 6.73 2.59 -6.57
N ILE A 16 6.56 3.50 -7.54
CA ILE A 16 6.77 4.94 -7.34
C ILE A 16 5.88 5.44 -6.22
N ILE A 17 4.57 5.14 -6.25
CA ILE A 17 3.61 5.56 -5.24
C ILE A 17 4.01 5.08 -3.84
N LEU A 18 4.36 3.80 -3.69
CA LEU A 18 4.75 3.22 -2.40
C LEU A 18 6.03 3.89 -1.87
N LEU A 19 7.00 4.20 -2.74
CA LEU A 19 8.23 4.90 -2.38
C LEU A 19 7.96 6.35 -1.98
N THR A 20 7.20 7.12 -2.77
CA THR A 20 6.87 8.51 -2.47
C THR A 20 5.98 8.65 -1.24
N HIS A 21 5.19 7.63 -0.91
CA HIS A 21 4.39 7.60 0.32
C HIS A 21 5.20 7.20 1.56
N SER A 22 6.31 6.50 1.38
CA SER A 22 7.09 5.94 2.50
C SER A 22 8.34 6.75 2.82
N LEU A 23 9.18 7.01 1.82
CA LEU A 23 10.47 7.65 2.02
C LEU A 23 10.38 9.04 2.67
N PRO A 24 9.49 9.96 2.25
CA PRO A 24 9.41 11.27 2.89
C PRO A 24 9.07 11.16 4.38
N SER A 25 8.14 10.28 4.76
CA SER A 25 7.77 10.08 6.17
C SER A 25 8.93 9.52 7.00
N ILE A 26 9.79 8.69 6.40
CA ILE A 26 10.97 8.13 7.06
C ILE A 26 12.02 9.22 7.30
N PHE A 27 12.31 10.05 6.29
CA PHE A 27 13.33 11.09 6.40
C PHE A 27 12.91 12.28 7.28
N THR A 28 11.62 12.60 7.33
CA THR A 28 11.08 13.66 8.18
C THR A 28 10.84 13.23 9.62
N GLY A 29 10.83 11.92 9.89
CA GLY A 29 10.50 11.36 11.21
C GLY A 29 9.00 11.20 11.47
N ASP A 30 8.14 11.54 10.51
CA ASP A 30 6.68 11.40 10.64
C ASP A 30 6.23 9.96 10.91
N VAL A 31 7.02 8.94 10.55
CA VAL A 31 6.76 7.54 10.95
C VAL A 31 6.70 7.39 12.47
N ASN A 32 7.59 8.08 13.20
CA ASN A 32 7.61 8.02 14.66
C ASN A 32 6.37 8.70 15.23
N ASN A 33 5.98 9.86 14.69
CA ASN A 33 4.77 10.58 15.11
C ASN A 33 3.51 9.75 14.85
N PHE A 34 3.41 9.10 13.69
CA PHE A 34 2.30 8.19 13.38
C PHE A 34 2.22 7.04 14.40
N GLY A 35 3.36 6.46 14.77
CA GLY A 35 3.40 5.40 15.77
C GLY A 35 3.05 5.87 17.19
N SER A 36 3.66 6.98 17.64
CA SER A 36 3.57 7.45 19.02
C SER A 36 2.30 8.23 19.32
N LEU A 37 1.88 9.11 18.41
CA LEU A 37 0.75 10.02 18.62
C LEU A 37 -0.58 9.43 18.14
N TYR A 38 -0.55 8.55 17.12
CA TYR A 38 -1.75 7.94 16.57
C TYR A 38 -1.90 6.45 16.94
N LEU A 39 -1.00 5.57 16.48
CA LEU A 39 -1.20 4.13 16.67
C LEU A 39 -1.30 3.72 18.15
N ASN A 40 -0.47 4.31 19.02
CA ASN A 40 -0.55 4.06 20.45
C ASN A 40 -1.88 4.52 21.07
N THR A 41 -2.50 5.59 20.56
CA THR A 41 -3.76 6.12 21.13
C THR A 41 -4.99 5.33 20.67
N VAL A 42 -4.89 4.60 19.56
CA VAL A 42 -5.97 3.76 19.01
C VAL A 42 -5.83 2.27 19.34
N GLY A 43 -5.01 1.92 20.33
CA GLY A 43 -4.97 0.56 20.91
C GLY A 43 -3.73 -0.28 20.58
N PHE A 44 -2.73 0.26 19.86
CA PHE A 44 -1.49 -0.46 19.56
C PHE A 44 -0.35 -0.16 20.54
N ALA A 45 -0.61 0.54 21.65
CA ALA A 45 0.41 0.76 22.67
C ALA A 45 0.86 -0.59 23.30
N PRO A 46 2.16 -0.78 23.58
CA PRO A 46 3.29 0.13 23.37
C PRO A 46 4.02 -0.04 22.02
N ILE A 47 3.48 -0.84 21.11
CA ILE A 47 4.14 -1.25 19.86
C ILE A 47 3.84 -0.35 18.66
N GLY A 48 3.18 0.80 18.83
CA GLY A 48 2.76 1.67 17.73
C GLY A 48 3.93 2.16 16.86
N VAL A 49 5.06 2.54 17.45
CA VAL A 49 6.25 2.96 16.69
C VAL A 49 6.86 1.81 15.89
N PRO A 50 7.17 0.64 16.49
CA PRO A 50 7.59 -0.55 15.72
C PRO A 50 6.62 -0.92 14.59
N LEU A 51 5.30 -0.84 14.83
CA LEU A 51 4.29 -1.15 13.83
C LEU A 51 4.27 -0.13 12.68
N ALA A 52 4.40 1.16 12.97
CA ALA A 52 4.53 2.21 11.94
C ALA A 52 5.74 1.97 11.04
N TRP A 53 6.88 1.60 11.63
CA TRP A 53 8.09 1.24 10.87
C TRP A 53 7.88 -0.02 10.04
N ALA A 54 7.28 -1.07 10.60
CA ALA A 54 6.98 -2.29 9.86
C ALA A 54 6.11 -2.01 8.62
N ILE A 55 5.09 -1.17 8.77
CA ILE A 55 4.24 -0.72 7.66
C ILE A 55 5.05 0.03 6.59
N LYS A 56 5.86 1.03 6.98
CA LYS A 56 6.57 1.85 5.98
C LYS A 56 7.70 1.07 5.30
N LEU A 57 8.41 0.20 6.02
CA LEU A 57 9.42 -0.68 5.43
C LEU A 57 8.78 -1.73 4.51
N SER A 58 7.60 -2.26 4.84
CA SER A 58 6.93 -3.22 3.95
C SER A 58 6.55 -2.59 2.61
N HIS A 59 6.22 -1.28 2.58
CA HIS A 59 5.97 -0.54 1.33
C HIS A 59 7.24 -0.42 0.47
N VAL A 60 8.39 -0.13 1.10
CA VAL A 60 9.70 -0.06 0.40
C VAL A 60 10.07 -1.43 -0.16
N VAL A 61 9.94 -2.50 0.64
CA VAL A 61 10.19 -3.88 0.19
C VAL A 61 9.24 -4.27 -0.94
N ALA A 62 7.95 -3.94 -0.83
CA ALA A 62 6.97 -4.21 -1.87
C ALA A 62 7.31 -3.49 -3.18
N ALA A 63 7.75 -2.23 -3.13
CA ALA A 63 8.21 -1.50 -4.32
C ALA A 63 9.39 -2.20 -5.00
N ILE A 64 10.38 -2.67 -4.23
CA ILE A 64 11.52 -3.44 -4.76
C ILE A 64 11.05 -4.75 -5.40
N CYS A 65 10.17 -5.50 -4.73
CA CYS A 65 9.56 -6.72 -5.25
C CYS A 65 8.82 -6.50 -6.57
N LEU A 66 8.01 -5.44 -6.66
CA LEU A 66 7.26 -5.05 -7.86
C LEU A 66 8.19 -4.73 -9.04
N LEU A 67 9.25 -3.96 -8.80
CA LEU A 67 10.21 -3.60 -9.85
C LEU A 67 11.05 -4.79 -10.32
N LEU A 68 11.45 -5.66 -9.40
CA LEU A 68 12.24 -6.86 -9.70
C LEU A 68 11.40 -8.00 -10.31
N ASP A 69 10.07 -7.90 -10.32
CA ASP A 69 9.16 -8.98 -10.72
C ASP A 69 9.34 -10.24 -9.87
N LYS A 70 9.58 -10.06 -8.56
CA LYS A 70 9.84 -11.14 -7.61
C LYS A 70 8.97 -10.99 -6.37
N TYR A 71 8.49 -12.12 -5.85
CA TYR A 71 7.64 -12.16 -4.65
C TYR A 71 6.40 -11.25 -4.72
N ILE A 72 5.85 -11.09 -5.94
CA ILE A 72 4.71 -10.20 -6.21
C ILE A 72 3.50 -10.50 -5.33
N LYS A 73 3.08 -11.78 -5.28
CA LYS A 73 1.91 -12.19 -4.51
C LYS A 73 2.01 -11.86 -3.01
N PRO A 74 3.05 -12.30 -2.27
CA PRO A 74 3.15 -11.96 -0.85
C PRO A 74 3.32 -10.45 -0.62
N ALA A 75 4.12 -9.76 -1.44
CA ALA A 75 4.27 -8.30 -1.32
C ALA A 75 2.92 -7.57 -1.49
N ALA A 76 2.16 -7.91 -2.54
CA ALA A 76 0.86 -7.33 -2.81
C ALA A 76 -0.17 -7.66 -1.72
N MET A 77 -0.20 -8.90 -1.20
CA MET A 77 -1.11 -9.28 -0.11
C MET A 77 -0.86 -8.48 1.18
N VAL A 78 0.41 -8.26 1.54
CA VAL A 78 0.76 -7.42 2.70
C VAL A 78 0.33 -5.98 2.44
N THR A 79 0.65 -5.41 1.27
CA THR A 79 0.24 -4.04 0.93
C THR A 79 -1.28 -3.88 0.92
N ILE A 80 -2.04 -4.83 0.36
CA ILE A 80 -3.50 -4.81 0.37
C ILE A 80 -4.05 -4.84 1.80
N SER A 81 -3.50 -5.70 2.67
CA SER A 81 -3.91 -5.76 4.08
C SER A 81 -3.71 -4.43 4.79
N ILE A 82 -2.59 -3.75 4.53
CA ILE A 82 -2.30 -2.43 5.09
C ILE A 82 -3.23 -1.36 4.52
N LEU A 83 -3.50 -1.38 3.21
CA LEU A 83 -4.44 -0.45 2.58
C LEU A 83 -5.84 -0.60 3.18
N LEU A 84 -6.33 -1.83 3.37
CA LEU A 84 -7.61 -2.11 4.00
C LEU A 84 -7.65 -1.60 5.44
N ALA A 85 -6.60 -1.85 6.24
CA ALA A 85 -6.50 -1.32 7.60
C ALA A 85 -6.49 0.22 7.59
N GLY A 86 -5.75 0.84 6.67
CA GLY A 86 -5.74 2.29 6.47
C GLY A 86 -7.12 2.84 6.12
N ILE A 87 -7.89 2.16 5.26
CA ILE A 87 -9.27 2.54 4.98
C ILE A 87 -10.09 2.55 6.28
N VAL A 88 -10.14 1.43 6.99
CA VAL A 88 -10.97 1.28 8.19
C VAL A 88 -10.58 2.30 9.26
N MET A 89 -9.29 2.49 9.50
CA MET A 89 -8.79 3.28 10.61
C MET A 89 -8.73 4.78 10.31
N LEU A 90 -8.40 5.18 9.07
CA LEU A 90 -8.06 6.57 8.73
C LEU A 90 -9.04 7.22 7.76
N HIS A 91 -9.59 6.47 6.80
CA HIS A 91 -10.27 7.06 5.64
C HIS A 91 -11.77 6.78 5.57
N PHE A 92 -12.27 5.75 6.27
CA PHE A 92 -13.66 5.31 6.12
C PHE A 92 -14.66 6.41 6.52
N LYS A 93 -14.37 7.13 7.61
CA LYS A 93 -15.20 8.25 8.09
C LYS A 93 -15.17 9.47 7.17
N GLU A 94 -14.09 9.64 6.40
CA GLU A 94 -13.92 10.74 5.43
C GLU A 94 -14.70 10.49 4.13
N GLY A 95 -15.21 9.26 3.93
CA GLY A 95 -16.00 8.89 2.76
C GLY A 95 -15.15 8.55 1.54
N TRP A 96 -15.75 8.63 0.35
CA TRP A 96 -15.14 8.11 -0.88
C TRP A 96 -14.03 9.04 -1.43
N PHE A 97 -14.27 10.34 -1.49
CA PHE A 97 -13.49 11.28 -2.32
C PHE A 97 -12.16 11.69 -1.69
N VAL A 98 -11.06 11.55 -2.43
CA VAL A 98 -9.75 12.11 -2.09
C VAL A 98 -9.73 13.62 -2.36
N ILE A 99 -10.39 14.06 -3.43
CA ILE A 99 -10.60 15.48 -3.76
C ILE A 99 -11.96 15.68 -4.43
N GLY A 100 -12.54 16.88 -4.33
CA GLY A 100 -13.83 17.24 -4.95
C GLY A 100 -14.97 17.16 -3.95
N GLY A 101 -15.79 16.11 -4.03
CA GLY A 101 -16.95 15.89 -3.13
C GLY A 101 -16.59 15.58 -1.67
N GLY A 102 -15.30 15.61 -1.32
CA GLY A 102 -14.73 15.33 -0.02
C GLY A 102 -13.22 15.52 -0.03
N ARG A 103 -12.56 15.08 1.05
CA ARG A 103 -11.09 15.06 1.18
C ARG A 103 -10.68 13.84 1.99
N ASN A 104 -9.45 13.35 1.79
CA ASN A 104 -8.89 12.23 2.55
C ASN A 104 -9.71 10.93 2.48
N GLY A 105 -10.60 10.77 1.50
CA GLY A 105 -11.38 9.56 1.31
C GLY A 105 -10.55 8.38 0.78
N TRP A 106 -11.23 7.25 0.53
CA TRP A 106 -10.59 5.97 0.26
C TRP A 106 -10.59 5.52 -1.22
N GLU A 107 -11.05 6.32 -2.17
CA GLU A 107 -11.09 5.95 -3.60
C GLU A 107 -9.70 5.58 -4.17
N TYR A 108 -8.65 6.25 -3.71
CA TYR A 108 -7.28 5.95 -4.13
C TYR A 108 -6.77 4.62 -3.56
N SER A 109 -7.11 4.32 -2.31
CA SER A 109 -6.80 3.01 -1.70
C SER A 109 -7.53 1.88 -2.42
N PHE A 110 -8.80 2.10 -2.80
CA PHE A 110 -9.55 1.16 -3.64
C PHE A 110 -8.86 0.92 -4.98
N LEU A 111 -8.45 1.98 -5.68
CA LEU A 111 -7.72 1.86 -6.95
C LEU A 111 -6.44 1.04 -6.79
N LEU A 112 -5.62 1.34 -5.76
CA LEU A 112 -4.38 0.61 -5.49
C LEU A 112 -4.62 -0.87 -5.20
N ILE A 113 -5.67 -1.21 -4.46
CA ILE A 113 -6.04 -2.62 -4.20
C ILE A 113 -6.34 -3.34 -5.52
N VAL A 114 -7.16 -2.74 -6.39
CA VAL A 114 -7.53 -3.34 -7.68
C VAL A 114 -6.33 -3.47 -8.62
N VAL A 115 -5.42 -2.49 -8.62
CA VAL A 115 -4.17 -2.54 -9.39
C VAL A 115 -3.26 -3.65 -8.88
N LEU A 116 -3.09 -3.78 -7.56
CA LEU A 116 -2.30 -4.86 -6.95
C LEU A 116 -2.88 -6.24 -7.29
N LEU A 117 -4.20 -6.40 -7.25
CA LEU A 117 -4.88 -7.63 -7.68
C LEU A 117 -4.63 -7.93 -9.16
N SER A 118 -4.70 -6.92 -10.03
CA SER A 118 -4.41 -7.07 -11.47
C SER A 118 -2.95 -7.46 -11.72
N ILE A 119 -2.02 -6.93 -10.93
CA ILE A 119 -0.61 -7.33 -10.96
C ILE A 119 -0.43 -8.78 -10.49
N MET A 120 -1.14 -9.21 -9.44
CA MET A 120 -1.09 -10.59 -8.93
C MET A 120 -1.67 -11.61 -9.91
N TYR A 121 -2.68 -11.20 -10.69
CA TYR A 121 -3.47 -12.04 -11.58
C TYR A 121 -3.58 -11.40 -12.98
N PRO A 122 -2.47 -11.32 -13.74
CA PRO A 122 -2.44 -10.63 -15.04
C PRO A 122 -3.39 -11.23 -16.09
N ASN A 123 -3.81 -12.48 -15.90
CA ASN A 123 -4.74 -13.18 -16.78
C ASN A 123 -6.15 -13.32 -16.16
N GLY A 124 -6.46 -12.56 -15.10
CA GLY A 124 -7.69 -12.69 -14.33
C GLY A 124 -7.67 -13.84 -13.31
N PHE A 125 -8.78 -13.99 -12.57
CA PHE A 125 -8.90 -14.94 -11.45
C PHE A 125 -9.25 -16.38 -11.87
N VAL A 126 -9.58 -16.62 -13.14
CA VAL A 126 -10.09 -17.91 -13.62
C VAL A 126 -9.06 -18.58 -14.53
N GLN A 127 -8.58 -19.75 -14.11
CA GLN A 127 -7.94 -20.70 -15.01
C GLN A 127 -9.03 -21.27 -15.93
N ARG A 128 -8.90 -21.12 -17.25
CA ARG A 128 -9.63 -21.98 -18.19
C ARG A 128 -9.27 -23.42 -17.83
N LYS A 129 -10.25 -24.23 -17.44
CA LYS A 129 -10.11 -25.68 -17.43
C LYS A 129 -9.96 -26.14 -18.88
N GLY A 130 -8.84 -26.82 -19.19
CA GLY A 130 -8.66 -27.69 -20.36
C GLY A 130 -8.70 -26.99 -21.70
#